data_AF-A0A7S1NGD7-F1
#
_entry.id   AF-A0A7S1NGD7-F1
#
_cell.length_a   1.000
_cell.length_b   1.000
_cell.length_c   1.000
_cell.angle_alpha   90.00
_cell.angle_beta   90.00
_cell.angle_gamma   90.00
#
_symmetry.space_group_name_H-M   'P 1'
#
loop_
_entity.id
_entity.type
_entity.pdbx_description
1 polymer ?
#
loop_
_entity_poly.entity_id
_entity_poly.type
_entity_poly.pdbx_seq_one_letter_code
_entity_poly.pdbx_strand_id
1 'polypeptide(L)'
;RTLNAFVNTAGGIALFGVDPDGIARGVAMDPLHQRMLKRDAAGVLSSFHPPVPREAYDINCWPLLRRGSGDPTGLGVFAILVCPTGVVHNYLWRVYMREEDGNVEAELPEELEELKASMLAGRKIRK
;
A
#
# COMPACT_ATOMS: atom_id res chain seq x y z
N ARG A 1 -1.50 14.03 6.02
CA ARG A 1 -2.95 14.12 6.36
C ARG A 1 -3.62 12.75 6.29
N THR A 2 -3.54 12.02 5.17
CA THR A 2 -4.10 10.67 5.01
C THR A 2 -3.63 9.68 6.08
N LEU A 3 -2.33 9.61 6.37
CA LEU A 3 -1.80 8.71 7.41
C LEU A 3 -2.35 9.01 8.80
N ASN A 4 -2.59 10.29 9.13
CA ASN A 4 -3.20 10.66 10.41
C ASN A 4 -4.63 10.11 10.52
N ALA A 5 -5.39 10.12 9.43
CA ALA A 5 -6.73 9.55 9.42
C ALA A 5 -6.69 8.03 9.66
N PHE A 6 -5.75 7.31 9.06
CA PHE A 6 -5.59 5.87 9.29
C PHE A 6 -5.21 5.53 10.73
N VAL A 7 -4.30 6.29 11.32
CA VAL A 7 -3.87 6.09 12.72
C VAL A 7 -5.03 6.27 13.70
N ASN A 8 -5.94 7.21 13.42
CA ASN A 8 -7.10 7.49 14.28
C ASN A 8 -8.36 6.68 13.93
N THR A 9 -8.27 5.73 13.00
CA THR A 9 -9.40 4.90 12.57
C THR A 9 -8.99 3.42 12.54
N ALA A 10 -9.62 2.61 11.68
CA ALA A 10 -9.36 1.17 11.59
C ALA A 10 -8.05 0.83 10.82
N GLY A 11 -7.18 1.82 10.59
CA GLY A 11 -6.07 1.70 9.66
C GLY A 11 -6.48 1.95 8.21
N GLY A 12 -5.58 1.63 7.29
CA GLY A 12 -5.80 1.80 5.86
C GLY A 12 -4.55 1.64 5.02
N ILE A 13 -4.73 1.79 3.71
CA ILE A 13 -3.65 1.75 2.73
C ILE A 13 -3.66 3.05 1.96
N ALA A 14 -2.52 3.74 1.93
CA ALA A 14 -2.29 4.88 1.04
C ALA A 14 -1.47 4.40 -0.15
N LEU A 15 -2.02 4.56 -1.35
CA LEU A 15 -1.36 4.25 -2.61
C LEU A 15 -0.97 5.55 -3.30
N PHE A 16 0.29 5.64 -3.72
CA PHE A 16 0.84 6.77 -4.46
C PHE A 16 1.26 6.31 -5.85
N GLY A 17 0.98 7.13 -6.86
CA GLY A 17 1.01 6.71 -8.25
C GLY A 17 -0.24 5.93 -8.65
N VAL A 18 -1.37 6.18 -7.98
CA VAL A 18 -2.70 5.66 -8.33
C VAL A 18 -3.69 6.83 -8.39
N ASP A 19 -4.43 6.92 -9.49
CA ASP A 19 -5.47 7.90 -9.71
C ASP A 19 -6.73 7.58 -8.90
N PRO A 20 -7.63 8.56 -8.67
CA PRO A 20 -8.85 8.35 -7.88
C PRO A 20 -9.82 7.30 -8.45
N ASP A 21 -9.72 7.00 -9.74
CA ASP A 21 -10.47 5.95 -10.43
C ASP A 21 -9.88 4.54 -10.22
N GLY A 22 -8.78 4.43 -9.46
CA GLY A 22 -8.10 3.17 -9.15
C GLY A 22 -7.02 2.79 -10.16
N ILE A 23 -6.73 3.64 -11.14
CA ILE A 23 -5.74 3.38 -12.18
C ILE A 23 -4.34 3.75 -11.67
N ALA A 24 -3.40 2.79 -11.59
CA ALA A 24 -2.01 3.17 -11.30
C ALA A 24 -1.36 3.95 -12.45
N ARG A 25 -0.79 5.12 -12.19
CA ARG A 25 0.10 5.83 -13.12
C ARG A 25 1.57 5.49 -12.87
N GLY A 26 1.85 4.95 -11.68
CA GLY A 26 3.18 4.64 -11.22
C GLY A 26 3.97 5.88 -10.82
N VAL A 27 5.07 5.63 -10.12
CA VAL A 27 6.13 6.56 -9.78
C VAL A 27 7.46 5.94 -10.23
N ALA A 28 8.44 6.76 -10.55
CA ALA A 28 9.75 6.28 -10.97
C ALA A 28 10.40 5.42 -9.87
N MET A 29 10.85 4.22 -10.23
CA MET A 29 11.38 3.23 -9.29
C MET A 29 12.91 3.26 -9.19
N ASP A 30 13.53 4.44 -9.15
CA ASP A 30 14.97 4.48 -8.89
C ASP A 30 15.27 4.03 -7.43
N PRO A 31 16.32 3.21 -7.21
CA PRO A 31 16.65 2.70 -5.88
C PRO A 31 16.90 3.78 -4.82
N LEU A 32 17.44 4.94 -5.19
CA LEU A 32 17.74 6.04 -4.27
C LEU A 32 16.45 6.72 -3.81
N HIS A 33 15.56 7.12 -4.73
CA HIS A 33 14.26 7.70 -4.41
C HIS A 33 13.41 6.73 -3.59
N GLN A 34 13.41 5.43 -3.91
CA GLN A 34 12.69 4.44 -3.11
C GLN A 34 13.16 4.42 -1.65
N ARG A 35 14.48 4.45 -1.41
CA ARG A 35 15.05 4.51 -0.06
C ARG A 35 14.69 5.80 0.66
N MET A 36 14.73 6.93 -0.06
CA MET A 36 14.36 8.25 0.49
C MET A 36 12.88 8.28 0.88
N LEU A 37 11.97 7.87 -0.03
CA LEU A 37 10.54 7.81 0.24
C LEU A 37 10.21 6.90 1.43
N LYS A 38 10.85 5.73 1.52
CA LYS A 38 10.69 4.82 2.67
C LYS A 38 11.12 5.46 3.98
N ARG A 39 12.29 6.11 3.99
CA ARG A 39 12.81 6.81 5.16
C ARG A 39 11.89 7.96 5.59
N ASP A 40 11.46 8.76 4.63
CA ASP A 40 10.65 9.94 4.90
C ASP A 40 9.24 9.56 5.38
N ALA A 41 8.63 8.53 4.78
CA ALA A 41 7.36 7.98 5.26
C ALA A 41 7.46 7.38 6.68
N ALA A 42 8.54 6.65 6.97
CA ALA A 42 8.79 6.15 8.33
C ALA A 42 9.00 7.29 9.34
N GLY A 43 9.69 8.36 8.94
CA GLY A 43 9.88 9.56 9.76
C GLY A 43 8.56 10.29 10.05
N VAL A 44 7.63 10.33 9.10
CA VAL A 44 6.27 10.86 9.34
C VAL A 44 5.53 9.99 10.36
N LEU A 45 5.59 8.67 10.24
CA LEU A 45 4.90 7.75 11.14
C LEU A 45 5.44 7.79 12.58
N SER A 46 6.75 7.98 12.75
CA SER A 46 7.37 8.14 14.07
C SER A 46 7.13 9.52 14.70
N SER A 47 6.70 10.52 13.90
CA SER A 47 6.39 11.87 14.39
C SER A 47 4.99 12.02 15.01
N PHE A 48 4.12 11.03 14.87
CA PHE A 48 2.81 11.05 15.51
C PHE A 48 2.91 10.95 17.03
N HIS A 49 1.86 11.39 17.74
CA HIS A 49 1.76 11.27 19.20
C HIS A 49 0.47 10.52 19.59
N PRO A 50 0.57 9.29 20.13
CA PRO A 50 1.80 8.50 20.30
C PRO A 50 2.42 8.08 18.95
N PRO A 51 3.73 7.81 18.89
CA PRO A 51 4.37 7.30 17.67
C PRO A 51 3.74 5.98 17.21
N VAL A 52 3.62 5.78 15.90
CA VAL A 52 3.11 4.52 15.34
C VAL A 52 4.20 3.43 15.48
N PRO A 53 3.92 2.29 16.12
CA PRO A 53 4.88 1.19 16.26
C PRO A 53 5.32 0.65 14.89
N ARG A 54 6.55 0.14 14.77
CA ARG A 54 7.11 -0.33 13.48
C ARG A 54 6.32 -1.51 12.91
N GLU A 55 5.81 -2.36 13.78
CA GLU A 55 4.97 -3.52 13.48
C GLU A 55 3.56 -3.15 13.02
N ALA A 56 3.11 -1.92 13.32
CA ALA A 56 1.79 -1.40 12.98
C ALA A 56 1.75 -0.73 11.60
N TYR A 57 2.84 -0.79 10.83
CA TYR A 57 2.84 -0.30 9.45
C TYR A 57 3.79 -1.08 8.54
N ASP A 58 3.55 -0.99 7.24
CA ASP A 58 4.49 -1.46 6.22
C ASP A 58 4.60 -0.45 5.07
N ILE A 59 5.80 -0.34 4.51
CA ILE A 59 6.11 0.64 3.46
C ILE A 59 6.79 -0.10 2.31
N ASN A 60 6.07 -0.21 1.20
CA ASN A 60 6.51 -0.97 0.04
C ASN A 60 6.49 -0.14 -1.24
N CYS A 61 7.31 -0.60 -2.18
CA CYS A 61 7.28 -0.13 -3.55
C CYS A 61 6.98 -1.34 -4.41
N TRP A 62 5.78 -1.42 -4.98
CA TRP A 62 5.37 -2.53 -5.82
C TRP A 62 5.71 -2.21 -7.27
N PRO A 63 6.50 -3.05 -7.96
CA PRO A 63 6.84 -2.78 -9.36
C PRO A 63 5.57 -2.84 -10.21
N LEU A 64 5.47 -1.90 -11.15
CA LEU A 64 4.43 -1.92 -12.15
C LEU A 64 4.89 -2.82 -13.30
N LEU A 65 4.13 -3.87 -13.56
CA LEU A 65 4.42 -4.89 -14.58
C LEU A 65 3.61 -4.62 -15.84
N ARG A 66 4.04 -5.07 -17.01
CA ARG A 66 3.22 -5.05 -18.24
C ARG A 66 2.24 -6.22 -18.21
N ARG A 67 0.98 -5.97 -18.58
CA ARG A 67 -0.03 -7.01 -18.70
C ARG A 67 0.32 -7.94 -19.85
N GLY A 68 0.29 -9.25 -19.62
CA GLY A 68 0.66 -10.25 -20.63
C GLY A 68 2.08 -10.78 -20.42
N SER A 69 3.10 -9.94 -20.55
CA SER A 69 4.50 -10.39 -20.36
C SER A 69 4.92 -10.50 -18.89
N GLY A 70 4.33 -9.69 -18.01
CA GLY A 70 4.75 -9.58 -16.61
C GLY A 70 6.06 -8.81 -16.42
N ASP A 71 6.57 -8.17 -17.47
CA ASP A 71 7.86 -7.46 -17.41
C ASP A 71 7.76 -6.15 -16.64
N PRO A 72 8.79 -5.78 -15.86
CA PRO A 72 8.82 -4.50 -15.16
C PRO A 72 8.86 -3.32 -16.13
N THR A 73 8.04 -2.31 -15.85
CA THR A 73 7.95 -1.06 -16.65
C THR A 73 8.99 -0.01 -16.26
N GLY A 74 9.73 -0.22 -15.15
CA GLY A 74 10.56 0.81 -14.52
C GLY A 74 9.78 1.79 -13.64
N LEU A 75 8.46 1.66 -13.60
CA LEU A 75 7.57 2.38 -12.70
C LEU A 75 7.08 1.45 -11.58
N GLY A 76 6.47 2.02 -10.56
CA GLY A 76 5.88 1.25 -9.46
C GLY A 76 4.89 2.06 -8.63
N VAL A 77 4.17 1.40 -7.73
CA VAL A 77 3.25 2.04 -6.78
C VAL A 77 3.93 2.08 -5.43
N PHE A 78 3.97 3.27 -4.84
CA PHE A 78 4.43 3.40 -3.46
C PHE A 78 3.24 3.23 -2.52
N ALA A 79 3.34 2.28 -1.61
CA ALA A 79 2.26 1.88 -0.73
C ALA A 79 2.67 2.01 0.74
N ILE A 80 1.81 2.64 1.53
CA ILE A 80 1.93 2.71 2.99
C ILE A 80 0.70 2.05 3.59
N LEU A 81 0.90 0.92 4.26
CA LEU A 81 -0.12 0.23 5.03
C LEU A 81 0.01 0.62 6.50
N VAL A 82 -1.09 0.94 7.15
CA VAL A 82 -1.14 1.26 8.59
C VAL A 82 -2.24 0.42 9.25
N CYS A 83 -1.89 -0.32 10.30
CA CYS A 83 -2.79 -1.09 11.14
C CYS A 83 -2.56 -0.73 12.62
N PRO A 84 -3.31 0.24 13.17
CA PRO A 84 -3.06 0.77 14.52
C PRO A 84 -3.25 -0.26 15.65
N THR A 85 -4.05 -1.30 15.42
CA THR A 85 -4.45 -2.29 16.43
C THR A 85 -3.85 -3.68 16.19
N GLY A 86 -2.90 -3.84 15.27
CA GLY A 86 -2.40 -5.15 14.89
C GLY A 86 -1.07 -5.13 14.14
N VAL A 87 -0.60 -6.32 13.78
CA VAL A 87 0.64 -6.51 13.00
C VAL A 87 0.32 -6.41 11.52
N VAL A 88 1.09 -5.62 10.78
CA VAL A 88 1.02 -5.58 9.32
C VAL A 88 1.92 -6.69 8.76
N HIS A 89 1.32 -7.60 7.99
CA HIS A 89 2.07 -8.59 7.23
C HIS A 89 2.54 -7.98 5.89
N ASN A 90 3.72 -8.41 5.43
CA ASN A 90 4.25 -7.95 4.16
C ASN A 90 3.50 -8.64 3.01
N TYR A 91 2.67 -7.87 2.31
CA TYR A 91 1.93 -8.36 1.14
C TYR A 91 2.62 -7.87 -0.13
N LEU A 92 2.91 -8.80 -1.04
CA LEU A 92 3.42 -8.49 -2.37
C LEU A 92 2.25 -8.40 -3.35
N TRP A 93 1.92 -7.17 -3.76
CA TRP A 93 0.83 -6.95 -4.71
C TRP A 93 1.36 -6.94 -6.13
N ARG A 94 0.59 -7.50 -7.06
CA ARG A 94 0.89 -7.42 -8.49
C ARG A 94 0.08 -6.30 -9.10
N VAL A 95 0.78 -5.34 -9.68
CA VAL A 95 0.19 -4.16 -10.32
C VAL A 95 0.58 -4.22 -11.79
N TYR A 96 -0.40 -4.17 -12.70
CA TYR A 96 -0.23 -4.42 -14.13
C TYR A 96 -0.69 -3.27 -15.01
N MET A 97 0.15 -2.78 -15.89
CA MET A 97 -0.19 -1.84 -16.95
C MET A 97 -0.86 -2.56 -18.12
N ARG A 98 -2.11 -2.21 -18.38
CA ARG A 98 -2.87 -2.46 -19.60
C ARG A 98 -2.17 -1.79 -20.78
N GLU A 99 -1.84 -2.59 -21.78
CA GLU A 99 -1.00 -2.17 -22.91
C GLU A 99 -1.74 -1.30 -23.95
N GLU A 100 -3.07 -1.40 -24.01
CA GLU A 100 -3.89 -0.75 -25.05
C GLU A 100 -4.02 0.78 -24.87
N ASP A 101 -4.03 1.25 -23.63
CA ASP A 101 -4.30 2.65 -23.26
C ASP A 101 -3.30 3.19 -22.23
N GLY A 102 -2.36 2.35 -21.75
CA GLY A 102 -1.43 2.68 -20.67
C GLY A 102 -2.10 2.77 -19.29
N ASN A 103 -3.36 2.33 -19.16
CA ASN A 103 -4.03 2.24 -17.87
C ASN A 103 -3.47 1.07 -17.06
N VAL A 104 -3.66 1.03 -15.75
CA VAL A 104 -3.13 -0.02 -14.88
C VAL A 104 -4.24 -0.65 -14.06
N GLU A 105 -4.21 -1.98 -13.97
CA GLU A 105 -5.04 -2.83 -13.13
C GLU A 105 -4.19 -3.43 -12.00
N ALA A 106 -4.69 -3.42 -10.78
CA ALA A 106 -4.06 -4.15 -9.67
C ALA A 106 -4.87 -5.40 -9.35
N GLU A 107 -4.21 -6.55 -9.32
CA GLU A 107 -4.78 -7.74 -8.68
C GLU A 107 -4.35 -7.74 -7.22
N LEU A 108 -5.36 -7.66 -6.35
CA LEU A 108 -5.21 -8.02 -4.95
C LEU A 108 -4.82 -9.50 -4.88
N PRO A 109 -3.79 -9.88 -4.11
CA PRO A 109 -3.60 -11.27 -3.74
C PRO A 109 -4.89 -11.77 -3.08
N GLU A 110 -5.37 -12.97 -3.44
CA GLU A 110 -6.59 -13.58 -2.84
C GLU A 110 -6.52 -13.56 -1.30
N GLU A 111 -5.33 -13.69 -0.73
CA GLU A 111 -5.06 -13.65 0.71
C GLU A 111 -5.47 -12.32 1.40
N LEU A 112 -5.60 -11.23 0.64
CA LEU A 112 -5.96 -9.91 1.17
C LEU A 112 -7.47 -9.62 1.12
N GLU A 113 -8.21 -10.26 0.20
CA GLU A 113 -9.68 -10.33 0.26
C GLU A 113 -10.11 -11.06 1.55
N GLU A 114 -9.42 -12.14 1.89
CA GLU A 114 -9.63 -12.88 3.14
C GLU A 114 -9.26 -12.06 4.38
N LEU A 115 -8.17 -11.28 4.34
CA LEU A 115 -7.80 -10.40 5.45
C LEU A 115 -8.80 -9.26 5.65
N LYS A 116 -9.25 -8.60 4.58
CA LYS A 116 -10.31 -7.59 4.64
C LYS A 116 -11.60 -8.19 5.21
N ALA A 117 -11.99 -9.38 4.75
CA ALA A 117 -13.16 -10.10 5.26
C ALA A 117 -13.01 -10.46 6.75
N SER A 118 -11.81 -10.90 7.18
CA SER A 118 -11.50 -11.24 8.57
C SER A 118 -11.49 -10.02 9.50
N MET A 119 -10.89 -8.90 9.08
CA MET A 119 -10.89 -7.64 9.83
C MET A 119 -12.30 -7.06 9.98
N LEU A 120 -13.18 -7.26 8.99
CA LEU A 120 -14.60 -6.89 9.05
C LEU A 120 -15.42 -7.88 9.91
N ALA A 121 -15.12 -9.18 9.88
CA ALA A 121 -15.81 -10.24 10.63
C ALA A 121 -15.45 -10.26 12.12
N GLY A 122 -14.24 -9.84 12.49
CA GLY A 122 -13.78 -9.69 13.88
C GLY A 122 -14.54 -8.64 14.69
N ARG A 123 -15.40 -7.82 14.06
CA ARG A 123 -16.33 -6.87 14.72
C ARG A 123 -17.62 -7.52 15.25
N LYS A 124 -17.68 -8.84 15.46
CA LYS A 124 -18.73 -9.41 16.32
C LYS A 124 -18.41 -9.08 17.78
N ILE A 125 -18.96 -7.93 18.19
CA ILE A 125 -19.06 -7.41 19.55
C ILE A 125 -19.28 -8.57 20.52
N ARG A 126 -18.31 -8.82 21.41
CA ARG A 126 -18.57 -9.54 22.66
C ARG A 126 -19.55 -8.67 23.46
N LYS A 127 -20.78 -9.16 23.59
CA LYS A 127 -21.74 -8.67 24.59
C LYS A 127 -21.26 -9.06 25.98
#